data_AF-A0A2V4CBC1-F1
#
_entry.id   AF-A0A2V4CBC1-F1
#
_cell.length_a   1.000
_cell.length_b   1.000
_cell.length_c   1.000
_cell.angle_alpha   90.00
_cell.angle_beta   90.00
_cell.angle_gamma   90.00
#
_symmetry.space_group_name_H-M   'P 1'
#
loop_
_entity.id
_entity.type
_entity.pdbx_description
1 polymer ?
#
loop_
_entity_poly.entity_id
_entity_poly.type
_entity_poly.pdbx_seq_one_letter_code
_entity_poly.pdbx_strand_id
1 'polypeptide(L)'
;MKISDFQSPSTKVGDVKVNNFMMVIGADLNFAMSNIEFMFTKNFNSKINNTFKRESSSIIAVDDKNAQAMVYLGQYGFDLSELYARKLRKKIFEEKRTLSDISFLKPLYYENQKELNELISKTSNETNLGSEKDKLEKLHEQVLKEIEELSDFCKECKTPKKNK
;
A
#
# COMPACT_ATOMS: atom_id res chain seq x y z
N MET A 1 10.72 -7.76 -1.50
CA MET A 1 11.51 -6.76 -0.74
C MET A 1 12.71 -7.45 -0.13
N LYS A 2 13.73 -6.69 0.28
CA LYS A 2 14.93 -7.19 0.99
C LYS A 2 15.24 -6.28 2.18
N ILE A 3 16.05 -6.74 3.14
CA ILE A 3 16.40 -5.97 4.33
C ILE A 3 17.02 -4.60 3.99
N SER A 4 17.84 -4.52 2.93
CA SER A 4 18.45 -3.27 2.45
C SER A 4 17.45 -2.24 1.90
N ASP A 5 16.16 -2.61 1.80
CA ASP A 5 15.10 -1.69 1.43
C ASP A 5 14.60 -0.86 2.62
N PHE A 6 14.91 -1.25 3.85
CA PHE A 6 14.56 -0.56 5.10
C PHE A 6 15.74 0.28 5.56
N GLN A 7 15.83 1.51 5.05
CA GLN A 7 17.02 2.36 5.13
C GLN A 7 17.01 3.34 6.31
N SER A 8 15.98 3.30 7.15
CA SER A 8 15.97 4.10 8.38
C SER A 8 17.25 3.83 9.21
N PRO A 9 17.88 4.87 9.80
CA PRO A 9 19.02 4.70 10.70
C PRO A 9 18.72 3.81 11.92
N SER A 10 17.45 3.56 12.21
CA SER A 10 17.02 2.66 13.28
C SER A 10 17.03 1.17 12.89
N THR A 11 17.19 0.83 11.60
CA THR A 11 17.26 -0.57 11.15
C THR A 11 18.48 -1.26 11.77
N LYS A 12 18.25 -2.38 12.45
CA LYS A 12 19.31 -3.16 13.11
C LYS A 12 18.92 -4.63 13.20
N VAL A 13 19.87 -5.51 12.87
CA VAL A 13 19.71 -6.96 13.03
C VAL A 13 20.82 -7.46 13.95
N GLY A 14 20.43 -8.23 14.98
CA GLY A 14 21.34 -8.61 16.05
C GLY A 14 21.57 -7.50 17.08
N ASP A 15 22.15 -7.86 18.22
CA ASP A 15 22.48 -6.94 19.32
C ASP A 15 21.30 -6.06 19.78
N VAL A 16 20.10 -6.64 19.77
CA VAL A 16 18.85 -6.07 20.28
C VAL A 16 18.09 -7.16 21.02
N LYS A 17 17.17 -6.76 21.91
CA LYS A 17 16.40 -7.70 22.75
C LYS A 17 14.95 -7.88 22.30
N VAL A 18 14.49 -7.01 21.38
CA VAL A 18 13.10 -6.96 20.95
C VAL A 18 13.03 -6.80 19.44
N ASN A 19 11.98 -7.39 18.88
CA ASN A 19 11.61 -7.23 17.49
C ASN A 19 10.71 -5.99 17.34
N ASN A 20 10.95 -5.17 16.31
CA ASN A 20 10.10 -4.04 15.95
C ASN A 20 10.10 -3.86 14.43
N PHE A 21 8.92 -3.56 13.90
CA PHE A 21 8.69 -3.35 12.48
C PHE A 21 7.96 -2.02 12.29
N MET A 22 8.56 -1.12 11.51
CA MET A 22 7.90 0.12 11.09
C MET A 22 7.98 0.22 9.58
N MET A 23 6.82 0.39 8.94
CA MET A 23 6.72 0.52 7.50
C MET A 23 5.93 1.77 7.15
N VAL A 24 6.49 2.60 6.28
CA VAL A 24 5.82 3.80 5.79
C VAL A 24 5.49 3.59 4.32
N ILE A 25 4.22 3.26 4.07
CA ILE A 25 3.63 2.98 2.77
C ILE A 25 2.30 3.73 2.59
N GLY A 26 1.86 3.82 1.35
CA GLY A 26 0.55 4.37 1.03
C GLY A 26 0.43 4.82 -0.42
N ALA A 27 -0.78 5.22 -0.77
CA ALA A 27 -1.02 5.91 -2.02
C ALA A 27 -0.55 7.38 -1.90
N ASP A 28 0.20 7.86 -2.89
CA ASP A 28 0.46 9.29 -3.07
C ASP A 28 -0.38 9.82 -4.22
N LEU A 29 -1.06 10.93 -3.96
CA LEU A 29 -1.94 11.60 -4.89
C LEU A 29 -1.28 12.90 -5.30
N ASN A 30 -0.80 12.95 -6.54
CA ASN A 30 -0.28 14.17 -7.13
C ASN A 30 -1.44 15.16 -7.42
N PHE A 31 -1.94 15.87 -6.40
CA PHE A 31 -3.08 16.79 -6.49
C PHE A 31 -2.71 18.25 -6.82
N ALA A 32 -1.67 18.48 -7.60
CA ALA A 32 -1.50 19.79 -8.24
C ALA A 32 -2.33 19.86 -9.54
N MET A 33 -3.66 19.72 -9.44
CA MET A 33 -4.57 19.83 -10.59
C MET A 33 -5.81 20.66 -10.23
N SER A 34 -6.20 21.56 -11.11
CA SER A 34 -7.48 22.27 -11.06
C SER A 34 -8.67 21.33 -11.31
N ASN A 35 -9.89 21.74 -10.92
CA ASN A 35 -11.11 20.97 -11.18
C ASN A 35 -11.31 20.67 -12.68
N ILE A 36 -10.92 21.61 -13.55
CA ILE A 36 -10.97 21.46 -15.01
C ILE A 36 -10.01 20.35 -15.45
N GLU A 37 -8.74 20.40 -15.03
CA GLU A 37 -7.75 19.36 -15.34
C GLU A 37 -8.15 17.99 -14.83
N PHE A 38 -8.76 17.92 -13.64
CA PHE A 38 -9.31 16.68 -13.10
C PHE A 38 -10.40 16.11 -14.01
N MET A 39 -11.38 16.93 -14.41
CA MET A 39 -12.47 16.50 -15.28
C MET A 39 -11.99 16.07 -16.67
N PHE A 40 -10.93 16.69 -17.22
CA PHE A 40 -10.36 16.31 -18.50
C PHE A 40 -9.32 15.18 -18.43
N THR A 41 -8.82 14.83 -17.24
CA THR A 41 -7.91 13.70 -17.05
C THR A 41 -8.63 12.39 -17.37
N LYS A 42 -8.26 11.76 -18.49
CA LYS A 42 -8.89 10.50 -18.93
C LYS A 42 -8.42 9.29 -18.14
N ASN A 43 -7.14 9.27 -17.78
CA ASN A 43 -6.53 8.18 -17.02
C ASN A 43 -6.04 8.64 -15.66
N PHE A 44 -6.78 8.27 -14.60
CA PHE A 44 -6.39 8.52 -13.22
C PHE A 44 -5.43 7.47 -12.66
N ASN A 45 -5.28 6.31 -13.30
CA ASN A 45 -4.40 5.26 -12.81
C ASN A 45 -2.96 5.77 -12.62
N SER A 46 -2.48 6.54 -13.61
CA SER A 46 -1.13 7.11 -13.61
C SER A 46 -0.95 8.30 -12.65
N LYS A 47 -2.02 8.77 -11.99
CA LYS A 47 -1.99 9.90 -11.06
C LYS A 47 -1.92 9.46 -9.59
N ILE A 48 -2.11 8.17 -9.32
CA ILE A 48 -2.08 7.58 -7.99
C ILE A 48 -0.89 6.64 -7.92
N ASN A 49 0.11 6.99 -7.12
CA ASN A 49 1.32 6.18 -6.97
C ASN A 49 1.19 5.33 -5.71
N ASN A 50 1.53 4.04 -5.79
CA ASN A 50 1.87 3.30 -4.58
C ASN A 50 3.29 3.69 -4.16
N THR A 51 3.51 3.95 -2.87
CA THR A 51 4.80 4.43 -2.36
C THR A 51 5.28 3.61 -1.18
N PHE A 52 6.60 3.46 -1.08
CA PHE A 52 7.31 2.91 0.06
C PHE A 52 8.49 3.81 0.40
N LYS A 53 8.44 4.43 1.58
CA LYS A 53 9.48 5.35 2.04
C LYS A 53 10.58 4.58 2.76
N ARG A 54 11.58 4.16 1.99
CA ARG A 54 12.74 3.36 2.44
C ARG A 54 13.43 3.97 3.66
N GLU A 55 13.76 5.25 3.58
CA GLU A 55 14.46 6.01 4.63
C GLU A 55 13.63 6.19 5.92
N SER A 56 12.32 6.02 5.84
CA SER A 56 11.39 6.15 6.97
C SER A 56 10.87 4.80 7.45
N SER A 57 11.36 3.69 6.91
CA SER A 57 10.93 2.34 7.26
C SER A 57 12.09 1.58 7.89
N SER A 58 11.80 0.84 8.97
CA SER A 58 12.81 0.15 9.76
C SER A 58 12.42 -1.29 10.11
N ILE A 59 13.45 -2.14 10.19
CA ILE A 59 13.38 -3.47 10.79
C ILE A 59 14.39 -3.51 11.94
N ILE A 60 13.90 -3.80 13.14
CA ILE A 60 14.73 -4.11 14.31
C ILE A 60 14.46 -5.57 14.64
N ALA A 61 15.46 -6.42 14.52
CA ALA A 61 15.30 -7.86 14.69
C ALA A 61 16.40 -8.46 15.56
N VAL A 62 16.03 -9.37 16.45
CA VAL A 62 16.99 -10.06 17.34
C VAL A 62 17.95 -10.97 16.58
N ASP A 63 17.54 -11.47 15.43
CA ASP A 63 18.33 -12.33 14.53
C ASP A 63 17.87 -12.20 13.07
N ASP A 64 18.60 -12.85 12.16
CA ASP A 64 18.31 -12.84 10.72
C ASP A 64 16.98 -13.51 10.37
N LYS A 65 16.55 -14.51 11.15
CA LYS A 65 15.29 -15.23 10.91
C LYS A 65 14.11 -14.29 11.11
N ASN A 66 14.11 -13.53 12.21
CA ASN A 66 13.10 -12.53 12.51
C ASN A 66 13.16 -11.36 11.52
N ALA A 67 14.37 -10.94 11.11
CA ALA A 67 14.52 -9.92 10.08
C ALA A 67 13.87 -10.36 8.76
N GLN A 68 14.11 -11.61 8.34
CA GLN A 68 13.53 -12.16 7.12
C GLN A 68 12.01 -12.30 7.20
N ALA A 69 11.47 -12.69 8.37
CA ALA A 69 10.02 -12.72 8.61
C ALA A 69 9.38 -11.33 8.41
N MET A 70 10.00 -10.28 8.96
CA MET A 70 9.54 -8.90 8.78
C MET A 70 9.71 -8.39 7.35
N VAL A 71 10.72 -8.87 6.61
CA VAL A 71 10.84 -8.57 5.17
C VAL A 71 9.66 -9.15 4.39
N TYR A 72 9.20 -10.37 4.72
CA TYR A 72 7.99 -10.94 4.12
C TYR A 72 6.73 -10.17 4.50
N LEU A 73 6.60 -9.77 5.76
CA LEU A 73 5.50 -8.89 6.20
C LEU A 73 5.54 -7.54 5.44
N GLY A 74 6.73 -7.00 5.19
CA GLY A 74 6.92 -5.81 4.37
C GLY A 74 6.47 -6.00 2.93
N GLN A 75 6.79 -7.13 2.30
CA GLN A 75 6.32 -7.44 0.95
C GLN A 75 4.79 -7.49 0.91
N TYR A 76 4.17 -8.20 1.86
CA TYR A 76 2.71 -8.21 2.02
C TYR A 76 2.15 -6.78 2.17
N GLY A 77 2.73 -5.96 3.05
CA GLY A 77 2.29 -4.59 3.25
C GLY A 77 2.39 -3.73 1.99
N PHE A 78 3.46 -3.89 1.20
CA PHE A 78 3.64 -3.15 -0.05
C PHE A 78 2.61 -3.53 -1.11
N ASP A 79 2.33 -4.82 -1.25
CA ASP A 79 1.32 -5.32 -2.19
C ASP A 79 -0.08 -4.93 -1.73
N LEU A 80 -0.35 -4.97 -0.42
CA LEU A 80 -1.60 -4.46 0.15
C LEU A 80 -1.78 -2.97 -0.15
N SER A 81 -0.72 -2.17 -0.04
CA SER A 81 -0.77 -0.76 -0.42
C SER A 81 -1.06 -0.55 -1.92
N GLU A 82 -0.53 -1.41 -2.81
CA GLU A 82 -0.92 -1.40 -4.22
C GLU A 82 -2.39 -1.77 -4.42
N LEU A 83 -2.91 -2.77 -3.69
CA LEU A 83 -4.34 -3.11 -3.72
C LEU A 83 -5.21 -1.90 -3.36
N TYR A 84 -4.87 -1.19 -2.27
CA TYR A 84 -5.59 0.01 -1.85
C TYR A 84 -5.41 1.17 -2.84
N ALA A 85 -4.26 1.28 -3.51
CA ALA A 85 -4.10 2.23 -4.62
C ALA A 85 -5.03 1.88 -5.80
N ARG A 86 -5.19 0.60 -6.15
CA ARG A 86 -6.12 0.14 -7.19
C ARG A 86 -7.58 0.40 -6.81
N LYS A 87 -7.97 0.13 -5.56
CA LYS A 87 -9.31 0.45 -5.02
C LYS A 87 -9.61 1.94 -5.16
N LEU A 88 -8.65 2.80 -4.80
CA LEU A 88 -8.80 4.25 -4.95
C LEU A 88 -8.91 4.68 -6.42
N ARG A 89 -8.07 4.15 -7.31
CA ARG A 89 -8.14 4.41 -8.78
C ARG A 89 -9.50 4.01 -9.35
N LYS A 90 -10.01 2.84 -8.98
CA LYS A 90 -11.34 2.36 -9.36
C LYS A 90 -12.45 3.29 -8.88
N LYS A 91 -12.42 3.67 -7.60
CA LYS A 91 -13.41 4.57 -7.01
C LYS A 91 -13.44 5.93 -7.72
N ILE A 92 -12.27 6.51 -8.03
CA ILE A 92 -12.17 7.74 -8.82
C ILE A 92 -12.70 7.57 -10.24
N PHE A 93 -12.47 6.43 -10.89
CA PHE A 93 -13.02 6.15 -12.20
C PHE A 93 -14.56 6.07 -12.19
N GLU A 94 -15.13 5.38 -11.19
CA GLU A 94 -16.57 5.19 -11.03
C GLU A 94 -17.27 6.51 -10.69
N GLU A 95 -16.73 7.27 -9.73
CA GLU A 95 -17.36 8.45 -9.14
C GLU A 95 -16.69 9.77 -9.53
N LYS A 96 -15.99 9.80 -10.68
CA LYS A 96 -15.17 10.92 -11.16
C LYS A 96 -15.81 12.31 -11.02
N ARG A 97 -17.11 12.43 -11.31
CA ARG A 97 -17.82 13.71 -11.24
C ARG A 97 -17.88 14.24 -9.80
N THR A 98 -18.22 13.37 -8.85
CA THR A 98 -18.29 13.72 -7.42
C THR A 98 -16.90 14.00 -6.88
N LEU A 99 -15.92 13.15 -7.22
CA LEU A 99 -14.56 13.23 -6.70
C LEU A 99 -13.69 14.31 -7.36
N SER A 100 -14.21 15.03 -8.37
CA SER A 100 -13.54 16.21 -8.92
C SER A 100 -13.48 17.39 -7.95
N ASP A 101 -14.30 17.35 -6.89
CA ASP A 101 -14.24 18.28 -5.78
C ASP A 101 -13.40 17.66 -4.65
N ILE A 102 -12.33 18.37 -4.29
CA ILE A 102 -11.35 17.95 -3.29
C ILE A 102 -11.97 17.69 -1.91
N SER A 103 -13.11 18.31 -1.60
CA SER A 103 -13.84 18.11 -0.35
C SER A 103 -14.40 16.69 -0.20
N PHE A 104 -14.69 16.00 -1.31
CA PHE A 104 -15.10 14.59 -1.31
C PHE A 104 -13.93 13.62 -1.46
N LEU A 105 -12.91 14.01 -2.22
CA LEU A 105 -11.77 13.15 -2.49
C LEU A 105 -10.82 12.99 -1.31
N LYS A 106 -10.62 14.06 -0.52
CA LYS A 106 -9.72 14.04 0.64
C LYS A 106 -10.22 13.09 1.75
N PRO A 107 -11.50 13.09 2.17
CA PRO A 107 -12.02 12.09 3.11
C PRO A 107 -11.86 10.66 2.62
N LEU A 108 -12.21 10.38 1.34
CA LEU A 108 -12.06 9.06 0.75
C LEU A 108 -10.61 8.56 0.81
N TYR A 109 -9.65 9.44 0.47
CA TYR A 109 -8.23 9.10 0.57
C TYR A 109 -7.81 8.74 2.00
N TYR A 110 -8.24 9.52 2.99
CA TYR A 110 -7.88 9.25 4.38
C TYR A 110 -8.54 7.98 4.92
N GLU A 111 -9.78 7.70 4.54
CA GLU A 111 -10.44 6.43 4.87
C GLU A 111 -9.67 5.25 4.28
N ASN A 112 -9.31 5.33 2.99
CA ASN A 112 -8.49 4.32 2.30
C ASN A 112 -7.14 4.10 3.00
N GLN A 113 -6.46 5.17 3.44
CA GLN A 113 -5.20 5.05 4.20
C GLN A 113 -5.40 4.51 5.61
N LYS A 114 -6.51 4.85 6.27
CA LYS A 114 -6.85 4.35 7.59
C LYS A 114 -7.06 2.82 7.55
N GLU A 115 -7.88 2.35 6.61
CA GLU A 115 -8.15 0.91 6.43
C GLU A 115 -6.88 0.12 6.12
N LEU A 116 -6.01 0.65 5.24
CA LEU A 116 -4.69 0.08 4.96
C LEU A 116 -3.86 -0.08 6.24
N ASN A 117 -3.74 0.99 7.03
CA ASN A 117 -2.94 0.97 8.26
C ASN A 117 -3.51 0.03 9.32
N GLU A 118 -4.84 -0.02 9.46
CA GLU A 118 -5.52 -0.95 10.37
C GLU A 118 -5.27 -2.40 9.98
N LEU A 119 -5.33 -2.73 8.69
CA LEU A 119 -5.12 -4.09 8.21
C LEU A 119 -3.65 -4.53 8.32
N ILE A 120 -2.69 -3.63 8.07
CA ILE A 120 -1.26 -3.91 8.32
C ILE A 120 -1.02 -4.17 9.80
N SER A 121 -1.54 -3.30 10.67
CA SER A 121 -1.39 -3.45 12.13
C SER A 121 -1.98 -4.78 12.62
N LYS A 122 -3.20 -5.09 12.17
CA LYS A 122 -3.87 -6.36 12.46
C LYS A 122 -3.05 -7.55 11.97
N THR A 123 -2.62 -7.55 10.72
CA THR A 123 -1.84 -8.66 10.13
C THR A 123 -0.49 -8.84 10.84
N SER A 124 0.17 -7.73 11.15
CA SER A 124 1.43 -7.69 11.88
C SER A 124 1.29 -8.35 13.26
N ASN A 125 0.24 -8.03 14.01
CA ASN A 125 -0.06 -8.66 15.29
C ASN A 125 -0.40 -10.15 15.13
N GLU A 126 -1.32 -10.45 14.22
CA GLU A 126 -1.88 -11.77 13.99
C GLU A 126 -0.89 -12.81 13.46
N THR A 127 0.19 -12.35 12.83
CA THR A 127 1.26 -13.18 12.27
C THR A 127 2.54 -13.12 13.10
N ASN A 128 2.51 -12.46 14.26
CA ASN A 128 3.69 -12.22 15.08
C ASN A 128 4.86 -11.63 14.28
N LEU A 129 4.63 -10.45 13.69
CA LEU A 129 5.57 -9.73 12.83
C LEU A 129 6.04 -10.54 11.60
N GLY A 130 5.14 -11.37 11.04
CA GLY A 130 5.40 -12.24 9.90
C GLY A 130 6.04 -13.58 10.23
N SER A 131 6.23 -13.92 11.51
CA SER A 131 6.80 -15.21 11.94
C SER A 131 5.88 -16.39 11.65
N GLU A 132 4.56 -16.18 11.69
CA GLU A 132 3.54 -17.19 11.31
C GLU A 132 3.40 -17.26 9.79
N LYS A 133 4.40 -17.87 9.13
CA LYS A 133 4.56 -17.88 7.67
C LYS A 133 3.30 -18.34 6.92
N ASP A 134 2.74 -19.49 7.29
CA ASP A 134 1.59 -20.07 6.58
C ASP A 134 0.35 -19.16 6.64
N LYS A 135 0.20 -18.42 7.73
CA LYS A 135 -0.90 -17.46 7.89
C LYS A 135 -0.66 -16.22 7.04
N LEU A 136 0.55 -15.68 7.07
CA LEU A 136 0.93 -14.53 6.23
C LEU A 136 0.79 -14.86 4.74
N GLU A 137 1.21 -16.05 4.31
CA GLU A 137 1.13 -16.51 2.93
C GLU A 137 -0.31 -16.57 2.43
N LYS A 138 -1.23 -17.16 3.21
CA LYS A 138 -2.67 -17.18 2.87
C LYS A 138 -3.29 -15.79 2.75
N LEU A 139 -2.93 -14.87 3.66
CA LEU A 139 -3.40 -13.48 3.59
C LEU A 139 -2.83 -12.78 2.36
N HIS A 140 -1.57 -13.03 2.03
CA HIS A 140 -0.90 -12.44 0.88
C HIS A 140 -1.47 -12.95 -0.44
N GLU A 141 -1.77 -14.25 -0.55
CA GLU A 141 -2.46 -14.83 -1.70
C GLU A 141 -3.82 -14.17 -1.96
N GLN A 142 -4.59 -13.86 -0.91
CA GLN A 142 -5.86 -13.14 -1.03
C GLN A 142 -5.65 -11.74 -1.60
N VAL A 143 -4.66 -11.01 -1.09
CA VAL A 143 -4.29 -9.68 -1.60
C VAL A 143 -3.89 -9.74 -3.07
N LEU A 144 -3.04 -10.70 -3.45
CA LEU A 144 -2.60 -10.87 -4.84
C LEU A 144 -3.78 -11.22 -5.77
N LYS A 145 -4.73 -12.02 -5.31
CA LYS A 145 -5.95 -12.32 -6.05
C LYS A 145 -6.81 -11.06 -6.25
N GLU A 146 -7.04 -10.26 -5.22
CA GLU A 146 -7.79 -9.00 -5.37
C GLU A 146 -7.06 -7.99 -6.28
N ILE A 147 -5.72 -7.98 -6.26
CA ILE A 147 -4.92 -7.18 -7.19
C ILE A 147 -5.18 -7.61 -8.64
N GLU A 148 -5.19 -8.92 -8.91
CA GLU A 148 -5.50 -9.50 -10.23
C GLU A 148 -6.89 -9.09 -10.72
N GLU A 149 -7.90 -9.17 -9.84
CA GLU A 149 -9.29 -8.76 -10.11
C GLU A 149 -9.40 -7.26 -10.45
N LEU A 150 -8.44 -6.45 -9.99
CA LEU A 150 -8.33 -5.02 -10.28
C LEU A 150 -7.21 -4.69 -11.28
N SER A 151 -6.83 -5.64 -12.14
CA SER A 151 -5.76 -5.48 -13.14
C SER A 151 -5.91 -4.23 -14.02
N ASP A 152 -7.11 -3.89 -14.45
CA ASP A 152 -7.41 -2.67 -15.23
C ASP A 152 -7.03 -1.35 -14.53
N PHE A 153 -6.86 -1.39 -13.20
CA PHE A 153 -6.51 -0.25 -12.37
C PHE A 153 -5.03 -0.24 -11.94
N CYS A 154 -4.18 -1.03 -12.60
CA CYS A 154 -2.73 -0.90 -12.42
C CYS A 154 -2.25 0.50 -12.87
N LYS A 155 -1.17 1.03 -12.27
CA LYS A 155 -0.68 2.40 -12.53
C LYS A 155 -0.50 2.73 -14.01
N GLU A 156 0.05 1.79 -14.78
CA GLU A 156 0.38 1.94 -16.20
C GLU A 156 -0.77 1.50 -17.12
N CYS A 157 -1.81 0.89 -16.55
CA CYS A 157 -2.94 0.37 -17.30
C CYS A 157 -3.77 1.53 -17.87
N LYS A 158 -4.27 1.32 -19.09
CA LYS A 158 -5.24 2.23 -19.70
C LYS A 158 -6.57 2.05 -19.00
N THR A 159 -7.26 3.16 -18.80
CA THR A 159 -8.57 3.14 -18.15
C THR A 159 -9.55 2.30 -18.97
N PRO A 160 -10.32 1.39 -18.34
CA PRO A 160 -11.31 0.60 -19.03
C PRO A 160 -12.37 1.51 -19.66
N LYS A 161 -12.92 1.09 -20.80
CA LYS A 161 -14.07 1.80 -21.40
C LYS A 161 -15.26 1.63 -20.47
N LYS A 162 -15.95 2.71 -20.10
CA LYS A 162 -17.26 2.59 -19.44
C LYS A 162 -18.18 1.87 -20.41
N ASN A 163 -18.61 0.65 -20.07
CA ASN A 163 -19.73 0.03 -20.76
C ASN A 163 -20.94 0.93 -20.53
N LYS A 164 -21.61 1.34 -21.61
CA LYS A 164 -22.80 2.20 -21.57
C LYS A 164 -23.97 1.46 -20.95
#